data_AF-A0A540VHF7-F1
#
_entry.id   AF-A0A540VHF7-F1
#
_cell.length_a   1.000
_cell.length_b   1.000
_cell.length_c   1.000
_cell.angle_alpha   90.00
_cell.angle_beta   90.00
_cell.angle_gamma   90.00
#
_symmetry.space_group_name_H-M   'P 1'
#
loop_
_entity.id
_entity.type
_entity.pdbx_description
1 polymer ?
#
loop_
_entity_poly.entity_id
_entity_poly.type
_entity_poly.pdbx_seq_one_letter_code
_entity_poly.pdbx_strand_id
1 'polypeptide(L)'
;MADMVAWIALIATLLVAGYVWKLHQELETARQRLDRYNRALFDASDEIRQLREALHETGARLHAELLQRTHTVAFHPEMTVREAQLLHSQVQEVMAAFHLGGCSSCAVEPDETLAAICRRQGLDVNQLVGALNQLVDQSANGHDAPAPKHVKIPNVELNF
;
A
#
# COMPACT_ATOMS: atom_id res chain seq x y z
N MET A 1 28.45 -3.41 -70.27
CA MET A 1 28.64 -2.75 -68.97
C MET A 1 27.35 -2.65 -68.16
N ALA A 2 26.21 -2.30 -68.79
CA ALA A 2 24.90 -2.27 -68.12
C ALA A 2 24.49 -3.60 -67.46
N ASP A 3 24.72 -4.73 -68.14
CA ASP A 3 24.35 -6.05 -67.59
C ASP A 3 25.13 -6.41 -66.31
N MET A 4 26.43 -6.05 -66.24
CA MET A 4 27.23 -6.30 -65.03
C MET A 4 26.75 -5.46 -63.83
N VAL A 5 26.33 -4.22 -64.07
CA VAL A 5 25.78 -3.37 -63.00
C VAL A 5 24.46 -3.93 -62.47
N ALA A 6 23.60 -4.47 -63.36
CA ALA A 6 22.35 -5.10 -62.97
C ALA A 6 22.57 -6.35 -62.09
N TRP A 7 23.53 -7.21 -62.44
CA TRP A 7 23.89 -8.37 -61.63
C TRP A 7 24.44 -7.99 -60.25
N ILE A 8 25.27 -6.95 -60.17
CA ILE A 8 25.80 -6.46 -58.89
C ILE A 8 24.68 -5.91 -57.99
N ALA A 9 23.76 -5.13 -58.57
CA ALA A 9 22.61 -4.60 -57.83
C ALA A 9 21.73 -5.74 -57.26
N LEU A 10 21.51 -6.80 -58.05
CA LEU A 10 20.70 -7.95 -57.65
C LEU A 10 21.35 -8.70 -56.47
N ILE A 11 22.67 -8.93 -56.53
CA ILE A 11 23.42 -9.56 -55.44
C ILE A 11 23.38 -8.69 -54.19
N ALA A 12 23.53 -7.36 -54.31
CA ALA A 12 23.46 -6.44 -53.19
C ALA A 12 22.08 -6.47 -52.50
N THR A 13 20.99 -6.45 -53.27
CA THR A 13 19.64 -6.58 -52.70
C THR A 13 19.42 -7.91 -52.00
N LEU A 14 19.97 -9.01 -52.52
CA LEU A 14 19.83 -10.34 -51.93
C LEU A 14 20.62 -10.43 -50.60
N LEU A 15 21.80 -9.83 -50.54
CA LEU A 15 22.58 -9.70 -49.31
C LEU A 15 21.86 -8.87 -48.25
N VAL A 16 21.29 -7.72 -48.62
CA VAL A 16 20.50 -6.89 -47.71
C VAL A 16 19.27 -7.64 -47.20
N ALA A 17 18.54 -8.32 -48.08
CA ALA A 17 17.38 -9.12 -47.70
C ALA A 17 17.76 -10.24 -46.72
N GLY A 18 18.87 -10.95 -46.97
CA GLY A 18 19.39 -11.96 -46.05
C GLY A 18 19.78 -11.40 -44.69
N TYR A 19 20.40 -10.21 -44.66
CA TYR A 19 20.76 -9.53 -43.40
C TYR A 19 19.53 -9.07 -42.60
N VAL A 20 18.54 -8.50 -43.29
CA VAL A 20 17.25 -8.12 -42.67
C VAL A 20 16.53 -9.34 -42.11
N TRP A 21 16.51 -10.45 -42.85
CA TRP A 21 15.90 -11.70 -42.38
C TRP A 21 16.59 -12.24 -41.13
N LYS A 22 17.92 -12.24 -41.10
CA LYS A 22 18.69 -12.64 -39.91
C LYS A 22 18.40 -11.73 -38.70
N LEU A 23 18.38 -10.41 -38.89
CA LEU A 23 18.04 -9.46 -37.83
C LEU A 23 16.62 -9.67 -37.29
N HIS A 24 15.67 -9.96 -38.18
CA HIS A 24 14.29 -10.24 -37.78
C HIS A 24 14.23 -11.48 -36.89
N GLN A 25 15.00 -12.52 -37.24
CA GLN A 25 15.07 -13.75 -36.46
C GLN A 25 15.67 -13.51 -35.06
N GLU A 26 16.75 -12.73 -34.96
CA GLU A 26 17.34 -12.35 -33.67
C GLU A 26 16.35 -11.53 -32.82
N LEU A 27 15.63 -10.60 -33.43
CA LEU A 27 14.66 -9.74 -32.76
C LEU A 27 13.43 -10.53 -32.26
N GLU A 28 12.97 -11.54 -33.01
CA GLU A 28 11.94 -12.47 -32.55
C GLU A 28 12.37 -13.23 -31.30
N THR A 29 13.61 -13.73 -31.25
CA THR A 29 14.10 -14.44 -30.06
C THR A 29 14.21 -13.52 -28.85
N ALA A 30 14.62 -12.26 -29.05
CA ALA A 30 14.67 -11.26 -27.98
C ALA A 30 13.27 -10.91 -27.47
N ARG A 31 12.28 -10.75 -28.37
CA ARG A 31 10.87 -10.52 -28.00
C ARG A 31 10.30 -11.67 -27.19
N GLN A 32 10.54 -12.91 -27.61
CA GLN A 32 10.08 -14.09 -26.86
C GLN A 32 10.64 -14.16 -25.44
N ARG A 33 11.90 -13.74 -25.24
CA ARG A 33 12.50 -13.64 -23.89
C ARG A 33 11.82 -12.56 -23.06
N LEU A 34 11.56 -11.40 -23.67
CA LEU A 34 10.87 -10.30 -23.00
C LEU A 34 9.45 -10.71 -22.55
N ASP A 35 8.71 -11.41 -23.40
CA ASP A 35 7.37 -11.90 -23.08
C ASP A 35 7.39 -12.88 -21.91
N ARG A 36 8.43 -13.71 -21.81
CA ARG A 36 8.59 -14.64 -20.67
C ARG A 36 8.84 -13.88 -19.37
N TYR A 37 9.71 -12.86 -19.39
CA TYR A 37 9.96 -12.03 -18.21
C TYR A 37 8.72 -11.24 -17.80
N ASN A 38 7.99 -10.70 -18.77
CA ASN A 38 6.78 -9.93 -18.50
C ASN A 38 5.73 -10.80 -17.82
N ARG A 39 5.50 -12.03 -18.33
CA ARG A 39 4.61 -13.00 -17.67
C ARG A 39 5.04 -13.35 -16.26
N ALA A 40 6.33 -13.63 -16.05
CA ALA A 40 6.84 -13.93 -14.71
C ALA A 40 6.64 -12.76 -13.72
N LEU A 41 6.76 -11.51 -14.19
CA LEU A 41 6.46 -10.33 -13.37
C LEU A 41 4.98 -10.22 -13.02
N PHE A 42 4.09 -10.48 -13.98
CA PHE A 42 2.66 -10.52 -13.72
C PHE A 42 2.30 -11.61 -12.70
N ASP A 43 2.83 -12.82 -12.87
CA ASP A 43 2.59 -13.94 -11.95
C ASP A 43 3.06 -13.60 -10.52
N ALA A 44 4.26 -13.02 -10.38
CA ALA A 44 4.79 -12.59 -9.08
C ALA A 44 3.93 -11.47 -8.45
N SER A 45 3.42 -10.54 -9.26
CA SER A 45 2.55 -9.47 -8.76
C SER A 45 1.22 -10.01 -8.24
N ASP A 46 0.66 -11.03 -8.89
CA ASP A 46 -0.58 -11.68 -8.48
C ASP A 46 -0.36 -12.50 -7.20
N GLU A 47 0.77 -13.20 -7.07
CA GLU A 47 1.14 -13.90 -5.84
C GLU A 47 1.29 -12.95 -4.65
N ILE A 48 1.92 -11.79 -4.83
CA ILE A 48 2.00 -10.76 -3.77
C ILE A 48 0.61 -10.29 -3.37
N ARG A 49 -0.30 -10.09 -4.32
CA ARG A 49 -1.68 -9.69 -4.05
C ARG A 49 -2.41 -10.76 -3.23
N GLN A 50 -2.31 -12.02 -3.63
CA GLN A 50 -2.92 -13.14 -2.92
C GLN A 50 -2.36 -13.29 -1.51
N LEU A 51 -1.04 -13.15 -1.33
CA LEU A 51 -0.40 -13.19 -0.01
C LEU A 51 -0.87 -12.04 0.90
N ARG A 52 -1.03 -10.83 0.36
CA ARG A 52 -1.59 -9.70 1.12
C ARG A 52 -3.01 -9.97 1.55
N GLU A 53 -3.84 -10.52 0.67
CA GLU A 53 -5.23 -10.85 0.98
C GLU A 53 -5.32 -11.93 2.07
N ALA A 54 -4.48 -12.97 1.98
CA ALA A 54 -4.35 -14.00 3.03
C ALA A 54 -3.85 -13.43 4.36
N LEU A 55 -2.89 -12.49 4.34
CA LEU A 55 -2.44 -11.78 5.55
C LEU A 55 -3.56 -10.93 6.16
N HIS A 56 -4.36 -10.26 5.33
CA HIS A 56 -5.51 -9.49 5.81
C HIS A 56 -6.59 -10.40 6.42
N GLU A 57 -6.87 -11.55 5.81
CA GLU A 57 -7.83 -12.52 6.34
C GLU A 57 -7.36 -13.13 7.67
N THR A 58 -6.09 -13.53 7.76
CA THR A 58 -5.51 -14.05 9.01
C THR A 58 -5.45 -13.00 10.10
N GLY A 59 -5.09 -11.75 9.76
CA GLY A 59 -5.13 -10.62 10.69
C GLY A 59 -6.55 -10.32 11.21
N ALA A 60 -7.55 -10.29 10.33
CA ALA A 60 -8.94 -10.08 10.72
C ALA A 60 -9.47 -11.21 11.62
N ARG A 61 -9.13 -12.46 11.31
CA ARG A 61 -9.49 -13.62 12.13
C ARG A 61 -8.84 -13.58 13.51
N LEU A 62 -7.54 -13.28 13.57
CA LEU A 62 -6.83 -13.13 14.84
C LEU A 62 -7.41 -11.98 15.66
N HIS A 63 -7.71 -10.86 15.02
CA HIS A 63 -8.32 -9.71 15.69
C HIS A 63 -9.71 -10.05 16.24
N ALA A 64 -10.55 -10.75 15.48
CA ALA A 64 -11.85 -11.23 15.97
C ALA A 64 -11.70 -12.20 17.16
N GLU A 65 -10.72 -13.10 17.11
CA GLU A 65 -10.44 -14.03 18.21
C GLU A 65 -9.90 -13.29 19.45
N LEU A 66 -9.05 -12.28 19.27
CA LEU A 66 -8.59 -11.41 20.34
C LEU A 66 -9.75 -10.59 20.92
N LEU A 67 -10.64 -10.02 20.11
CA LEU A 67 -11.82 -9.32 20.63
C LEU A 67 -12.71 -10.26 21.46
N GLN A 68 -12.90 -11.49 21.01
CA GLN A 68 -13.68 -12.50 21.74
C GLN A 68 -13.02 -12.94 23.05
N ARG A 69 -11.69 -13.03 23.10
CA ARG A 69 -10.98 -13.53 24.29
C ARG A 69 -10.56 -12.45 25.27
N THR A 70 -10.23 -11.26 24.78
CA THR A 70 -9.42 -10.33 25.55
C THR A 70 -10.27 -9.32 26.31
N HIS A 71 -11.43 -8.86 25.83
CA HIS A 71 -12.21 -7.79 26.49
C HIS A 71 -11.37 -6.57 26.95
N THR A 72 -10.12 -6.43 26.48
CA THR A 72 -9.06 -5.54 26.96
C THR A 72 -7.95 -5.49 25.90
N VAL A 73 -8.21 -4.85 24.77
CA VAL A 73 -7.12 -4.44 23.87
C VAL A 73 -6.48 -3.20 24.51
N ALA A 74 -5.31 -3.34 25.14
CA ALA A 74 -4.64 -2.20 25.77
C ALA A 74 -3.52 -1.65 24.88
N PHE A 75 -3.49 -0.34 24.72
CA PHE A 75 -2.36 0.43 24.25
C PHE A 75 -1.22 0.40 25.28
N HIS A 76 0.01 0.35 24.79
CA HIS A 76 1.23 0.32 25.60
C HIS A 76 2.28 1.32 25.09
N PRO A 77 3.16 1.87 25.94
CA PRO A 77 4.14 2.90 25.57
C PRO A 77 5.11 2.53 24.44
N GLU A 78 5.48 1.25 24.36
CA GLU A 78 6.48 0.75 23.41
C GLU A 78 5.93 0.46 22.01
N MET A 79 4.61 0.54 21.83
CA MET A 79 4.00 0.34 20.52
C MET A 79 4.28 1.52 19.59
N THR A 80 4.34 1.24 18.30
CA THR A 80 4.49 2.26 17.26
C THR A 80 3.19 3.01 17.00
N VAL A 81 3.29 4.22 16.46
CA VAL A 81 2.10 4.99 16.02
C VAL A 81 1.29 4.21 14.99
N ARG A 82 1.96 3.54 14.07
CA ARG A 82 1.33 2.68 13.07
C ARG A 82 0.52 1.57 13.72
N GLU A 83 1.10 0.86 14.69
CA GLU A 83 0.39 -0.19 15.43
C GLU A 83 -0.81 0.38 16.18
N ALA A 84 -0.66 1.55 16.83
CA ALA A 84 -1.76 2.18 17.54
C ALA A 84 -2.92 2.57 16.60
N GLN A 85 -2.63 3.14 15.44
CA GLN A 85 -3.64 3.49 14.43
C GLN A 85 -4.35 2.27 13.84
N LEU A 86 -3.67 1.12 13.75
CA LEU A 86 -4.28 -0.13 13.30
C LEU A 86 -5.22 -0.74 14.36
N LEU A 87 -4.98 -0.50 15.65
CA LEU A 87 -5.85 -0.99 16.72
C LEU A 87 -7.18 -0.25 16.78
N HIS A 88 -7.21 1.07 16.51
CA HIS A 88 -8.43 1.85 16.61
C HIS A 88 -8.44 3.08 15.68
N SER A 89 -9.55 3.31 14.98
CA SER A 89 -9.66 4.42 14.01
C SER A 89 -9.57 5.82 14.65
N GLN A 90 -9.98 5.96 15.91
CA GLN A 90 -9.95 7.25 16.64
C GLN A 90 -8.59 7.57 17.28
N VAL A 91 -7.55 6.73 17.11
CA VAL A 91 -6.22 7.02 17.66
C VAL A 91 -5.68 8.35 17.13
N GLN A 92 -5.90 8.65 15.84
CA GLN A 92 -5.44 9.91 15.26
C GLN A 92 -6.09 11.13 15.91
N GLU A 93 -7.36 11.02 16.33
CA GLU A 93 -8.09 12.09 17.01
C GLU A 93 -7.55 12.34 18.41
N VAL A 94 -7.30 11.27 19.19
CA VAL A 94 -6.66 11.39 20.51
C VAL A 94 -5.26 11.95 20.37
N MET A 95 -4.45 11.45 19.44
CA MET A 95 -3.10 11.99 19.19
C MET A 95 -3.15 13.48 18.83
N ALA A 96 -4.11 13.91 18.00
CA ALA A 96 -4.29 15.31 17.66
C ALA A 96 -4.65 16.17 18.89
N ALA A 97 -5.43 15.65 19.84
CA ALA A 97 -5.72 16.32 21.12
C ALA A 97 -4.46 16.53 21.98
N PHE A 98 -3.45 15.66 21.84
CA PHE A 98 -2.12 15.82 22.44
C PHE A 98 -1.14 16.59 21.54
N HIS A 99 -1.62 17.24 20.47
CA HIS A 99 -0.81 17.95 19.48
C HIS A 99 0.21 17.08 18.74
N LEU A 100 -0.10 15.79 18.56
CA LEU A 100 0.68 14.84 17.78
C LEU A 100 0.04 14.65 16.39
N GLY A 101 0.77 14.98 15.32
CA GLY A 101 0.38 14.62 13.94
C GLY A 101 -0.72 15.45 13.29
N GLY A 102 -1.17 16.55 13.91
CA GLY A 102 -2.24 17.42 13.37
C GLY A 102 -1.77 18.66 12.59
N CYS A 103 -0.48 19.01 12.65
CA CYS A 103 0.10 20.22 12.05
C CYS A 103 1.47 19.92 11.43
N SER A 104 1.92 20.73 10.46
CA SER A 104 3.22 20.59 9.79
C SER A 104 4.43 20.58 10.73
N SER A 105 4.33 21.21 11.90
CA SER A 105 5.38 21.24 12.92
C SER A 105 5.33 20.07 13.92
N CYS A 106 4.25 19.28 13.90
CA CYS A 106 3.99 18.19 14.85
C CYS A 106 4.14 16.82 14.20
N ALA A 107 4.98 16.72 13.16
CA ALA A 107 5.17 15.51 12.38
C ALA A 107 5.59 14.34 13.28
N VAL A 108 4.96 13.21 13.03
CA VAL A 108 5.15 11.96 13.76
C VAL A 108 5.46 10.89 12.73
N GLU A 109 6.56 10.17 12.94
CA GLU A 109 6.91 9.07 12.06
C GLU A 109 6.10 7.83 12.44
N PRO A 110 5.51 7.10 11.47
CA PRO A 110 4.66 5.94 11.76
C PRO A 110 5.39 4.84 12.55
N ASP A 111 6.70 4.73 12.38
CA ASP A 111 7.53 3.69 12.98
C ASP A 111 8.16 4.13 14.33
N GLU A 112 7.90 5.38 14.76
CA GLU A 112 8.32 5.88 16.07
C GLU A 112 7.37 5.36 17.16
N THR A 113 7.92 5.01 18.34
CA THR A 113 7.10 4.53 19.48
C THR A 113 6.39 5.67 20.18
N LEU A 114 5.23 5.39 20.78
CA LEU A 114 4.47 6.40 21.55
C LEU A 114 5.34 7.02 22.65
N ALA A 115 6.16 6.23 23.33
CA ALA A 115 7.11 6.70 24.33
C ALA A 115 8.22 7.60 23.75
N ALA A 116 8.74 7.30 22.57
CA ALA A 116 9.75 8.13 21.92
C ALA A 116 9.18 9.50 21.52
N ILE A 117 7.96 9.53 20.96
CA ILE A 117 7.28 10.77 20.56
C ILE A 117 6.94 11.63 21.77
N CYS A 118 6.38 11.02 22.82
CA CYS A 118 6.05 11.76 24.04
C CYS A 118 7.30 12.38 24.65
N ARG A 119 8.41 11.64 24.70
CA ARG A 119 9.69 12.16 25.19
C ARG A 119 10.23 13.31 24.36
N ARG A 120 10.13 13.21 23.03
CA ARG A 120 10.56 14.27 22.09
C ARG A 120 9.75 15.56 22.25
N GLN A 121 8.46 15.44 22.57
CA GLN A 121 7.56 16.59 22.75
C GLN A 121 7.39 17.03 24.21
N GLY A 122 8.01 16.34 25.17
CA GLY A 122 7.88 16.64 26.60
C GLY A 122 6.51 16.29 27.20
N LEU A 123 5.81 15.32 26.61
CA LEU A 123 4.50 14.83 27.05
C LEU A 123 4.64 13.64 28.00
N ASP A 124 3.66 13.46 28.89
CA ASP A 124 3.56 12.28 29.74
C ASP A 124 2.97 11.10 28.97
N VAL A 125 3.82 10.10 28.71
CA VAL A 125 3.44 8.88 27.98
C VAL A 125 2.30 8.12 28.64
N ASN A 126 2.20 8.16 29.98
CA ASN A 126 1.15 7.44 30.70
C ASN A 126 -0.22 8.10 30.49
N GLN A 127 -0.26 9.43 30.35
CA GLN A 127 -1.50 10.15 30.06
C GLN A 127 -2.00 9.88 28.64
N LEU A 128 -1.09 9.87 27.65
CA LEU A 128 -1.45 9.52 26.27
C LEU A 128 -1.97 8.07 26.19
N VAL A 129 -1.23 7.12 26.76
CA VAL A 129 -1.61 5.70 26.75
C VAL A 129 -2.92 5.48 27.52
N GLY A 130 -3.12 6.17 28.64
CA GLY A 130 -4.39 6.15 29.39
C GLY A 130 -5.57 6.65 28.55
N ALA A 131 -5.43 7.77 27.85
CA ALA A 131 -6.47 8.31 26.97
C ALA A 131 -6.78 7.36 25.79
N LEU A 132 -5.75 6.72 25.22
CA LEU A 132 -5.94 5.72 24.17
C LEU A 132 -6.66 4.48 24.70
N ASN A 133 -6.33 4.00 25.89
CA ASN A 133 -7.01 2.86 26.52
C ASN A 133 -8.49 3.12 26.78
N GLN A 134 -8.87 4.36 27.10
CA GLN A 134 -10.27 4.74 27.22
C GLN A 134 -11.05 4.56 25.90
N LEU A 135 -10.42 4.67 24.73
CA LEU A 135 -11.09 4.41 23.46
C LEU A 135 -11.51 2.94 23.34
N VAL A 136 -10.67 2.02 23.82
CA VAL A 136 -11.00 0.59 23.80
C VAL A 136 -12.06 0.28 24.83
N ASP A 137 -11.96 0.82 26.04
CA ASP A 137 -12.96 0.60 27.09
C ASP A 137 -14.34 1.14 26.70
N GLN A 138 -14.40 2.30 26.03
CA GLN A 138 -15.65 2.87 25.52
C GLN A 138 -16.25 2.04 24.38
N SER A 139 -15.40 1.54 23.48
CA SER A 139 -15.81 0.62 22.41
C SER A 139 -16.29 -0.73 22.97
N ALA A 140 -15.69 -1.20 24.07
CA ALA A 140 -16.07 -2.42 24.76
C ALA A 140 -17.38 -2.28 25.56
N ASN A 141 -17.67 -1.09 26.10
CA ASN A 141 -18.86 -0.81 26.91
C ASN A 141 -20.12 -0.41 26.11
N GLY A 142 -20.10 -0.55 24.77
CA GLY A 142 -21.31 -0.48 23.96
C GLY A 142 -21.98 0.90 23.91
N HIS A 143 -21.21 1.98 23.93
CA HIS A 143 -21.73 3.27 23.46
C HIS A 143 -21.57 3.36 21.95
N ASP A 144 -22.73 3.34 21.27
CA ASP A 144 -22.96 3.63 19.87
C ASP A 144 -21.81 4.41 19.21
N ALA A 145 -21.10 3.75 18.29
CA ALA A 145 -20.43 4.48 17.23
C ALA A 145 -21.48 5.41 16.60
N PRO A 146 -21.24 6.73 16.49
CA PRO A 146 -22.11 7.55 15.66
C PRO A 146 -22.04 6.94 14.27
N ALA A 147 -23.17 6.39 13.81
CA ALA A 147 -23.34 5.88 12.47
C ALA A 147 -22.64 6.83 11.49
N PRO A 148 -21.88 6.32 10.49
CA PRO A 148 -21.21 7.18 9.54
C PRO A 148 -22.24 8.17 9.01
N LYS A 149 -22.03 9.47 9.30
CA LYS A 149 -22.88 10.54 8.76
C LYS A 149 -22.77 10.42 7.25
N HIS A 150 -23.75 9.77 6.63
CA HIS A 150 -23.96 9.84 5.20
C HIS A 150 -24.16 11.32 4.86
N VAL A 151 -23.09 11.96 4.40
CA VAL A 151 -23.16 13.27 3.79
C VAL A 151 -24.01 13.07 2.54
N LYS A 152 -25.27 13.53 2.58
CA LYS A 152 -26.12 13.64 1.40
C LYS A 152 -25.37 14.49 0.39
N ILE A 153 -24.81 13.85 -0.63
CA ILE A 153 -24.28 14.54 -1.79
C ILE A 153 -25.51 15.17 -2.46
N PRO A 154 -25.61 16.51 -2.57
CA PRO A 154 -26.73 17.12 -3.26
C PRO A 154 -26.75 16.62 -4.70
N ASN A 155 -27.93 16.22 -5.15
CA ASN A 155 -28.20 15.70 -6.48
C ASN A 155 -27.73 16.72 -7.53
N VAL A 156 -26.58 16.47 -8.15
CA VAL A 156 -26.09 17.27 -9.28
C VAL A 156 -26.86 16.78 -10.50
N GLU A 157 -27.89 17.52 -10.88
CA GLU A 157 -28.53 17.34 -12.18
C GLU A 157 -27.55 17.79 -13.26
N LEU A 158 -26.95 16.82 -13.94
CA LEU A 158 -26.21 17.05 -15.17
C LEU A 158 -27.24 17.35 -16.27
N ASN A 159 -27.49 18.64 -16.53
CA ASN A 159 -28.15 19.07 -17.75
C ASN A 159 -27.19 18.84 -18.92
N PHE A 160 -27.62 18.00 -19.87
CA PHE A 160 -26.97 17.78 -21.16
C PHE A 160 -27.54 18.71 -22.21
#